data_AF-A0A7C2YM33-F1
#
_entry.id   AF-A0A7C2YM33-F1
#
_cell.length_a   1.000
_cell.length_b   1.000
_cell.length_c   1.000
_cell.angle_alpha   90.00
_cell.angle_beta   90.00
_cell.angle_gamma   90.00
#
_symmetry.space_group_name_H-M   'P 1'
#
loop_
_entity.id
_entity.type
_entity.pdbx_description
1 polymer ?
#
loop_
_entity_poly.entity_id
_entity_poly.type
_entity_poly.pdbx_seq_one_letter_code
_entity_poly.pdbx_strand_id
1 'polypeptide(L)'
;MTLNRFVFKTHKWLAVATGLFTLLWFVSGVLMMLPSNLLGGGSAPNQPPAEGGYKDVTVTVPQAVATVEALMRMPLEIAAVELRRVNGRLTYALRTPKWGTFLVDAMDGRRVQITEEMARQMATRAMRGHAQIREVTLLRKHTLDYGALLPAYRIAFDDPGATLIYVSTETGQMGSSDRLGRLRGFVAGTHTFEFLKPLMSGKAIKLWLILFSIVGTAMSVFGFWILWIQWKNWLARRAGRAAGAI
;
A
#
# COMPACT_ATOMS: atom_id res chain seq x y z
N MET A 1 22.07 -17.16 42.14
CA MET A 1 20.92 -17.71 41.38
C MET A 1 21.41 -18.98 40.69
N THR A 2 20.81 -20.16 40.91
CA THR A 2 21.31 -21.40 40.27
C THR A 2 21.07 -21.36 38.76
N LEU A 3 22.05 -21.79 37.97
CA LEU A 3 22.03 -21.75 36.49
C LEU A 3 20.71 -22.29 35.91
N ASN A 4 20.20 -23.39 36.48
CA ASN A 4 18.93 -23.98 36.06
C ASN A 4 17.72 -23.05 36.27
N ARG A 5 17.63 -22.37 37.43
CA ARG A 5 16.53 -21.42 37.69
C ARG A 5 16.61 -20.21 36.74
N PHE A 6 17.82 -19.76 36.40
CA PHE A 6 18.02 -18.70 35.42
C PHE A 6 17.54 -19.14 34.04
N VAL A 7 17.98 -20.30 33.54
CA VAL A 7 17.58 -20.84 32.24
C VAL A 7 16.05 -20.99 32.13
N PHE A 8 15.39 -21.59 33.13
CA PHE A 8 13.93 -21.73 33.10
C PHE A 8 13.19 -20.40 33.14
N LYS A 9 13.65 -19.44 33.95
CA LYS A 9 13.04 -18.11 34.02
C LYS A 9 13.21 -17.37 32.69
N THR A 10 14.41 -17.38 32.13
CA THR A 10 14.71 -16.75 30.83
C THR A 10 13.91 -17.40 29.70
N HIS A 11 13.87 -18.74 29.62
CA HIS A 11 13.08 -19.45 28.61
C HIS A 11 11.58 -19.11 28.70
N LYS A 12 11.00 -19.12 29.91
CA LYS A 12 9.59 -18.76 30.11
C LYS A 12 9.30 -17.35 29.59
N TRP A 13 10.10 -16.36 29.98
CA TRP A 13 9.87 -14.97 29.57
C TRP A 13 10.14 -14.73 28.09
N LEU A 14 11.14 -15.41 27.52
CA LEU A 14 11.39 -15.38 26.08
C LEU A 14 10.23 -15.99 25.31
N ALA A 15 9.68 -17.13 25.76
CA ALA A 15 8.51 -17.75 25.15
C ALA A 15 7.27 -16.84 25.22
N VAL A 16 7.04 -16.17 26.36
CA VAL A 16 5.95 -15.19 26.50
C VAL A 16 6.14 -14.00 25.56
N ALA A 17 7.34 -13.42 25.50
CA ALA A 17 7.63 -12.28 24.64
C ALA A 17 7.46 -12.65 23.15
N THR A 18 8.04 -13.77 22.72
CA THR A 18 7.91 -14.27 21.34
C THR A 18 6.45 -14.63 21.02
N GLY A 19 5.73 -15.28 21.93
CA GLY A 19 4.32 -15.62 21.75
C GLY A 19 3.45 -14.38 21.58
N LEU A 20 3.64 -13.36 22.42
CA LEU A 20 2.93 -12.09 22.31
C LEU A 20 3.26 -11.36 21.01
N PHE A 21 4.55 -11.30 20.64
CA PHE A 21 4.98 -10.73 19.36
C PHE A 21 4.31 -11.44 18.18
N THR A 22 4.35 -12.78 18.13
CA THR A 22 3.73 -13.57 17.07
C THR A 22 2.22 -13.39 17.03
N LEU A 23 1.56 -13.30 18.19
CA LEU A 23 0.12 -13.04 18.26
C LEU A 23 -0.23 -11.66 17.70
N LEU A 24 0.49 -10.61 18.10
CA LEU A 24 0.29 -9.26 17.58
C LEU A 24 0.59 -9.17 16.08
N TRP A 25 1.64 -9.85 15.63
CA TRP A 25 2.01 -9.95 14.21
C TRP A 25 0.95 -10.71 13.40
N PHE A 26 0.36 -11.77 13.96
CA PHE A 26 -0.73 -12.50 13.31
C PHE A 26 -2.00 -11.63 13.20
N VAL A 27 -2.40 -10.97 14.29
CA VAL A 27 -3.57 -10.08 14.32
C VAL A 27 -3.41 -8.94 13.31
N SER A 28 -2.21 -8.33 13.21
CA SER A 28 -1.95 -7.30 12.21
C SER A 28 -2.07 -7.81 10.77
N GLY A 29 -1.65 -9.06 10.51
CA GLY A 29 -1.82 -9.71 9.21
C GLY A 29 -3.28 -9.92 8.84
N VAL A 30 -4.11 -10.37 9.80
CA VAL A 30 -5.57 -10.51 9.60
C VAL A 30 -6.20 -9.15 9.30
N LEU A 31 -5.87 -8.11 10.07
CA LEU A 31 -6.41 -6.76 9.87
C LEU A 31 -6.03 -6.17 8.51
N MET A 32 -4.86 -6.50 7.97
CA MET A 32 -4.42 -6.06 6.64
C MET A 32 -5.24 -6.71 5.50
N MET A 33 -5.72 -7.93 5.70
CA MET A 33 -6.53 -8.64 4.70
C MET A 33 -8.02 -8.27 4.74
N LEU A 34 -8.47 -7.60 5.81
CA LEU A 34 -9.87 -7.16 5.89
C LEU A 34 -10.16 -6.11 4.80
N PRO A 35 -11.24 -6.30 4.02
CA PRO A 35 -11.61 -5.33 3.00
C PRO A 35 -11.99 -3.99 3.63
N SER A 36 -11.65 -2.91 2.94
CA SER A 36 -11.73 -1.54 3.46
C SER A 36 -13.16 -1.13 3.85
N ASN A 37 -14.18 -1.72 3.21
CA ASN A 37 -15.59 -1.47 3.45
C ASN A 37 -16.13 -2.09 4.76
N LEU A 38 -15.57 -3.20 5.26
CA LEU A 38 -16.04 -3.85 6.49
C LEU A 38 -15.73 -3.04 7.76
N LEU A 39 -14.70 -2.21 7.70
CA LEU A 39 -14.28 -1.33 8.80
C LEU A 39 -14.48 0.15 8.46
N GLY A 40 -15.27 0.47 7.43
CA GLY A 40 -15.72 1.83 7.15
C GLY A 40 -14.67 2.80 6.58
N GLY A 41 -13.61 2.33 5.91
CA GLY A 41 -12.69 3.26 5.23
C GLY A 41 -12.80 3.19 3.71
N GLY A 42 -12.55 4.35 3.12
CA GLY A 42 -13.04 4.82 1.85
C GLY A 42 -12.87 3.83 0.71
N SER A 43 -13.95 3.66 -0.05
CA SER A 43 -13.86 3.33 -1.46
C SER A 43 -12.92 4.32 -2.13
N ALA A 44 -12.11 3.86 -3.09
CA ALA A 44 -11.38 4.76 -3.97
C ALA A 44 -12.33 5.87 -4.45
N PRO A 45 -11.89 7.13 -4.56
CA PRO A 45 -12.77 8.20 -4.99
C PRO A 45 -13.34 7.79 -6.34
N ASN A 46 -14.66 7.60 -6.40
CA ASN A 46 -15.32 7.29 -7.66
C ASN A 46 -15.03 8.46 -8.58
N GLN A 47 -14.25 8.22 -9.63
CA GLN A 47 -14.18 9.16 -10.73
C GLN A 47 -15.63 9.37 -11.21
N PRO A 48 -16.08 10.62 -11.34
CA PRO A 48 -17.44 10.88 -11.76
C PRO A 48 -17.76 10.15 -13.07
N PRO A 49 -19.03 9.76 -13.30
CA PRO A 49 -19.47 9.26 -14.58
C PRO A 49 -19.02 10.23 -15.66
N ALA A 50 -18.43 9.68 -16.70
CA ALA A 50 -17.77 10.51 -17.68
C ALA A 50 -18.74 11.17 -18.63
N GLU A 51 -18.38 12.35 -19.11
CA GLU A 51 -19.02 12.91 -20.29
C GLU A 51 -18.35 12.31 -21.54
N GLY A 52 -19.15 11.86 -22.51
CA GLY A 52 -18.69 11.30 -23.78
C GLY A 52 -18.23 9.84 -23.72
N GLY A 53 -18.58 9.08 -24.75
CA GLY A 53 -18.10 7.72 -24.99
C GLY A 53 -16.70 7.73 -25.60
N TYR A 54 -15.99 6.60 -25.52
CA TYR A 54 -14.69 6.43 -26.21
C TYR A 54 -14.77 6.64 -27.73
N LYS A 55 -15.99 6.60 -28.30
CA LYS A 55 -16.27 6.86 -29.72
C LYS A 55 -16.16 8.35 -30.09
N ASP A 56 -16.20 9.24 -29.11
CA ASP A 56 -16.21 10.68 -29.35
C ASP A 56 -14.78 11.25 -29.54
N VAL A 57 -13.76 10.41 -29.37
CA VAL A 57 -12.35 10.77 -29.60
C VAL A 57 -12.16 11.28 -31.02
N THR A 58 -11.70 12.53 -31.13
CA THR A 58 -11.51 13.21 -32.42
C THR A 58 -10.02 13.28 -32.79
N VAL A 59 -9.14 13.29 -31.79
CA VAL A 59 -7.69 13.40 -31.99
C VAL A 59 -7.07 12.02 -32.05
N THR A 60 -6.27 11.79 -33.08
CA THR A 60 -5.50 10.55 -33.22
C THR A 60 -4.27 10.56 -32.31
N VAL A 61 -3.77 9.37 -31.97
CA VAL A 61 -2.53 9.25 -31.17
C VAL A 61 -1.34 9.99 -31.80
N PRO A 62 -1.06 9.90 -33.13
CA PRO A 62 0.02 10.66 -33.74
C PRO A 62 -0.14 12.19 -33.60
N GLN A 63 -1.37 12.71 -33.71
CA GLN A 63 -1.62 14.15 -33.49
C GLN A 63 -1.34 14.55 -32.04
N ALA A 64 -1.74 13.73 -31.07
CA ALA A 64 -1.45 13.99 -29.66
C ALA A 64 0.06 13.97 -29.38
N VAL A 65 0.82 13.05 -29.99
CA VAL A 65 2.29 13.01 -29.90
C VAL A 65 2.89 14.27 -30.50
N ALA A 66 2.45 14.68 -31.70
CA ALA A 66 2.91 15.89 -32.36
C ALA A 66 2.69 17.16 -31.51
N THR A 67 1.58 17.26 -30.77
CA THR A 67 1.35 18.36 -29.82
C THR A 67 2.47 18.44 -28.77
N VAL A 68 2.88 17.31 -28.21
CA VAL A 68 3.90 17.30 -27.15
C VAL A 68 5.30 17.50 -27.72
N GLU A 69 5.60 16.94 -28.89
CA GLU A 69 6.87 17.17 -29.59
C GLU A 69 7.03 18.64 -30.00
N ALA A 70 5.97 19.28 -30.50
CA ALA A 70 5.96 20.71 -30.81
C ALA A 70 6.22 21.57 -29.57
N LEU A 71 5.62 21.20 -28.43
CA LEU A 71 5.84 21.88 -27.16
C LEU A 71 7.28 21.74 -26.67
N MET A 72 7.85 20.53 -26.77
CA MET A 72 9.22 20.24 -26.33
C MET A 72 10.27 20.68 -27.37
N ARG A 73 9.83 21.07 -28.58
CA ARG A 73 10.67 21.42 -29.73
C ARG A 73 11.68 20.32 -30.08
N MET A 74 11.28 19.07 -29.92
CA MET A 74 12.09 17.88 -30.23
C MET A 74 11.20 16.65 -30.42
N PRO A 75 11.64 15.65 -31.20
CA PRO A 75 10.98 14.35 -31.24
C PRO A 75 11.08 13.65 -29.87
N LEU A 76 10.03 12.91 -29.50
CA LEU A 76 9.94 12.24 -28.21
C LEU A 76 9.76 10.73 -28.39
N GLU A 77 10.52 9.96 -27.62
CA GLU A 77 10.28 8.53 -27.49
C GLU A 77 9.07 8.29 -26.57
N ILE A 78 7.99 7.79 -27.16
CA ILE A 78 6.77 7.43 -26.43
C ILE A 78 6.82 5.95 -26.07
N ALA A 79 6.99 5.66 -24.78
CA ALA A 79 7.06 4.30 -24.25
C ALA A 79 5.68 3.66 -24.01
N ALA A 80 4.65 4.48 -23.81
CA ALA A 80 3.27 4.01 -23.71
C ALA A 80 2.27 5.14 -23.99
N VAL A 81 1.10 4.77 -24.51
CA VAL A 81 -0.05 5.65 -24.68
C VAL A 81 -1.25 5.02 -24.00
N GLU A 82 -1.85 5.75 -23.07
CA GLU A 82 -3.06 5.30 -22.37
C GLU A 82 -4.15 6.34 -22.54
N LEU A 83 -5.32 5.91 -23.01
CA LEU A 83 -6.51 6.75 -23.01
C LEU A 83 -7.22 6.61 -21.66
N ARG A 84 -7.31 7.71 -20.93
CA ARG A 84 -7.91 7.76 -19.60
C ARG A 84 -8.87 8.92 -19.46
N ARG A 85 -9.54 9.00 -18.31
CA ARG A 85 -10.42 10.11 -17.98
C ARG A 85 -9.81 10.96 -16.89
N VAL A 86 -9.68 12.25 -17.16
CA VAL A 86 -9.13 13.24 -16.23
C VAL A 86 -10.11 14.39 -16.13
N ASN A 87 -10.62 14.64 -14.91
CA ASN A 87 -11.65 15.64 -14.65
C ASN A 87 -12.88 15.57 -15.58
N GLY A 88 -13.29 14.35 -15.96
CA GLY A 88 -14.43 14.11 -16.86
C GLY A 88 -14.10 14.15 -18.36
N ARG A 89 -12.89 14.57 -18.75
CA ARG A 89 -12.45 14.64 -20.15
C ARG A 89 -11.67 13.40 -20.56
N LEU A 90 -11.81 12.96 -21.81
CA LEU A 90 -10.95 11.93 -22.40
C LEU A 90 -9.58 12.53 -22.67
N THR A 91 -8.53 11.89 -22.16
CA THR A 91 -7.17 12.41 -22.17
C THR A 91 -6.18 11.30 -22.47
N TYR A 92 -5.32 11.50 -23.46
CA TYR A 92 -4.16 10.68 -23.70
C TYR A 92 -3.09 10.97 -22.65
N ALA A 93 -2.65 9.94 -21.95
CA ALA A 93 -1.44 9.95 -21.15
C ALA A 93 -0.31 9.34 -21.96
N LEU A 94 0.60 10.20 -22.43
CA LEU A 94 1.78 9.85 -23.21
C LEU A 94 2.95 9.71 -22.26
N ARG A 95 3.38 8.48 -22.01
CA ARG A 95 4.50 8.19 -21.10
C ARG A 95 5.81 8.22 -21.86
N THR A 96 6.73 9.04 -21.39
CA THR A 96 8.10 9.13 -21.92
C THR A 96 9.08 8.61 -20.86
N PRO A 97 10.15 7.90 -21.26
CA PRO A 97 11.16 7.43 -20.31
C PRO A 97 11.91 8.56 -19.60
N LYS A 98 12.13 9.70 -20.29
CA LYS A 98 12.98 10.79 -19.82
C LYS A 98 12.22 11.95 -19.16
N TRP A 99 11.00 12.23 -19.61
CA TRP A 99 10.29 13.49 -19.28
C TRP A 99 8.98 13.26 -18.50
N GLY A 100 8.71 12.02 -18.09
CA GLY A 100 7.48 11.68 -17.38
C GLY A 100 6.28 11.55 -18.31
N THR A 101 5.10 11.84 -17.79
CA THR A 101 3.83 11.71 -18.52
C THR A 101 3.30 13.07 -18.97
N PHE A 102 2.96 13.16 -20.26
CA PHE A 102 2.23 14.29 -20.81
C PHE A 102 0.77 13.94 -20.99
N LEU A 103 -0.11 14.87 -20.62
CA LEU A 103 -1.55 14.74 -20.82
C LEU A 103 -1.98 15.58 -22.03
N VAL A 104 -2.73 14.98 -22.94
CA VAL A 104 -3.28 15.64 -24.13
C VAL A 104 -4.76 15.31 -24.23
N ASP A 105 -5.61 16.32 -24.37
CA ASP A 105 -7.05 16.13 -24.54
C ASP A 105 -7.34 15.38 -25.85
N ALA A 106 -8.15 14.33 -25.78
CA ALA A 106 -8.44 13.46 -26.92
C ALA A 106 -9.50 14.05 -27.88
N MET A 107 -10.08 15.21 -27.53
CA MET A 107 -11.08 15.92 -28.33
C MET A 107 -10.46 17.09 -29.10
N ASP A 108 -9.69 17.95 -28.40
CA ASP A 108 -9.12 19.18 -28.98
C ASP A 108 -7.60 19.12 -29.20
N GLY A 109 -6.93 18.10 -28.68
CA GLY A 109 -5.51 17.85 -28.93
C GLY A 109 -4.60 18.77 -28.15
N ARG A 110 -5.13 19.56 -27.21
CA ARG A 110 -4.38 20.50 -26.40
C ARG A 110 -3.76 19.80 -25.21
N ARG A 111 -2.58 20.26 -24.80
CA ARG A 111 -1.96 19.79 -23.57
C ARG A 111 -2.84 20.14 -22.37
N VAL A 112 -3.11 19.14 -21.53
CA VAL A 112 -3.77 19.29 -20.24
C VAL A 112 -2.70 19.40 -19.16
N GLN A 113 -2.83 20.38 -18.28
CA GLN A 113 -2.03 20.48 -17.07
C GLN A 113 -2.95 20.38 -15.86
N ILE A 114 -2.55 19.60 -14.87
CA ILE A 114 -3.27 19.51 -13.61
C ILE A 114 -2.88 20.72 -12.76
N THR A 115 -3.71 21.75 -12.76
CA THR A 115 -3.55 22.92 -11.88
C THR A 115 -4.14 22.63 -10.50
N GLU A 116 -3.84 23.50 -9.52
CA GLU A 116 -4.43 23.39 -8.19
C GLU A 116 -5.96 23.49 -8.26
N GLU A 117 -6.49 24.39 -9.10
CA GLU A 117 -7.92 24.59 -9.31
C GLU A 117 -8.57 23.33 -9.88
N MET A 118 -7.93 22.70 -10.87
CA MET A 118 -8.41 21.44 -11.44
C MET A 118 -8.40 20.33 -10.38
N ALA A 119 -7.33 20.24 -9.58
CA ALA A 119 -7.24 19.26 -8.50
C ALA A 119 -8.33 19.48 -7.43
N ARG A 120 -8.60 20.73 -7.04
CA ARG A 120 -9.70 21.09 -6.13
C ARG A 120 -11.06 20.67 -6.67
N GLN A 121 -11.32 20.91 -7.95
CA GLN A 121 -12.57 20.49 -8.60
C GLN A 121 -12.71 18.97 -8.61
N MET A 122 -11.65 18.26 -9.00
CA MET A 122 -11.62 16.79 -9.03
C MET A 122 -11.89 16.20 -7.64
N ALA A 123 -11.22 16.72 -6.61
CA ALA A 123 -11.40 16.29 -5.22
C ALA A 123 -12.81 16.60 -4.68
N THR A 124 -13.34 17.79 -4.96
CA THR A 124 -14.71 18.18 -4.53
C THR A 124 -15.77 17.28 -5.16
N ARG A 125 -15.62 16.97 -6.46
CA ARG A 125 -16.49 16.03 -7.19
C ARG A 125 -16.38 14.62 -6.62
N ALA A 126 -15.17 14.16 -6.31
CA ALA A 126 -14.94 12.87 -5.67
C ALA A 126 -15.63 12.76 -4.29
N MET A 127 -15.62 13.82 -3.50
CA MET A 127 -16.36 13.92 -2.23
C MET A 127 -17.87 14.16 -2.44
N ARG A 128 -18.34 14.27 -3.69
CA ARG A 128 -19.73 14.62 -4.04
C ARG A 128 -20.24 15.86 -3.28
N GLY A 129 -19.35 16.80 -2.96
CA GLY A 129 -19.66 18.00 -2.19
C GLY A 129 -20.00 17.80 -0.69
N HIS A 130 -19.77 16.62 -0.11
CA HIS A 130 -20.16 16.32 1.28
C HIS A 130 -19.28 17.02 2.33
N ALA A 131 -18.13 17.57 1.94
CA ALA A 131 -17.19 18.22 2.85
C ALA A 131 -16.48 19.39 2.17
N GLN A 132 -16.13 20.40 2.97
CA GLN A 132 -15.37 21.56 2.51
C GLN A 132 -13.87 21.25 2.48
N ILE A 133 -13.16 21.86 1.52
CA ILE A 133 -11.70 21.77 1.47
C ILE A 133 -11.13 22.67 2.58
N ARG A 134 -10.39 22.06 3.50
CA ARG A 134 -9.68 22.74 4.58
C ARG A 134 -8.33 23.28 4.13
N GLU A 135 -7.56 22.47 3.41
CA GLU A 135 -6.18 22.79 3.03
C GLU A 135 -5.83 22.14 1.70
N VAL A 136 -4.99 22.81 0.91
CA VAL A 136 -4.35 22.24 -0.27
C VAL A 136 -2.85 22.48 -0.21
N THR A 137 -2.06 21.42 -0.40
CA THR A 137 -0.60 21.47 -0.33
C THR A 137 0.01 20.74 -1.52
N LEU A 138 0.99 21.34 -2.18
CA LEU A 138 1.77 20.65 -3.22
C LEU A 138 2.86 19.79 -2.58
N LEU A 139 2.72 18.46 -2.67
CA LEU A 139 3.73 17.50 -2.23
C LEU A 139 4.79 17.30 -3.31
N ARG A 140 6.06 17.47 -2.92
CA ARG A 140 7.24 17.19 -3.75
C ARG A 140 8.11 16.05 -3.20
N LYS A 141 7.78 15.55 -2.02
CA LYS A 141 8.48 14.46 -1.32
C LYS A 141 7.45 13.47 -0.79
N HIS A 142 7.83 12.20 -0.70
CA HIS A 142 6.98 11.18 -0.12
C HIS A 142 6.77 11.47 1.37
N THR A 143 5.57 11.17 1.83
CA THR A 143 5.18 11.23 3.24
C THR A 143 4.78 9.85 3.71
N LEU A 144 4.71 9.62 5.03
CA LEU A 144 4.23 8.34 5.59
C LEU A 144 2.86 7.93 5.00
N ASP A 145 2.00 8.91 4.74
CA ASP A 145 0.64 8.67 4.22
C ASP A 145 0.56 8.66 2.67
N TYR A 146 1.66 8.92 1.95
CA TYR A 146 1.66 9.04 0.48
C TYR A 146 2.96 8.56 -0.17
N GLY A 147 2.90 7.36 -0.75
CA GLY A 147 3.99 6.71 -1.48
C GLY A 147 3.83 6.68 -3.00
N ALA A 148 2.84 7.37 -3.57
CA ALA A 148 2.57 7.36 -5.02
C ALA A 148 3.29 8.50 -5.77
N LEU A 149 3.02 8.62 -7.08
CA LEU A 149 3.70 9.56 -7.99
C LEU A 149 3.71 11.00 -7.45
N LEU A 150 4.87 11.66 -7.57
CA LEU A 150 5.11 13.04 -7.20
C LEU A 150 5.52 13.85 -8.44
N PRO A 151 5.25 15.17 -8.48
CA PRO A 151 4.51 15.95 -7.49
C PRO A 151 3.01 15.60 -7.44
N ALA A 152 2.36 15.90 -6.32
CA ALA A 152 0.92 15.68 -6.15
C ALA A 152 0.29 16.76 -5.27
N TYR A 153 -0.93 17.20 -5.60
CA TYR A 153 -1.73 18.03 -4.69
C TYR A 153 -2.36 17.15 -3.63
N ARG A 154 -2.06 17.43 -2.36
CA ARG A 154 -2.75 16.88 -1.19
C ARG A 154 -3.85 17.84 -0.78
N ILE A 155 -5.08 17.38 -0.82
CA ILE A 155 -6.29 18.15 -0.53
C ILE A 155 -6.93 17.55 0.72
N ALA A 156 -6.93 18.31 1.81
CA ALA A 156 -7.53 17.89 3.07
C ALA A 156 -8.96 18.42 3.19
N PHE A 157 -9.88 17.54 3.57
CA PHE A 157 -11.28 17.87 3.82
C PHE A 157 -11.56 18.06 5.31
N ASP A 158 -12.54 18.91 5.61
CA ASP A 158 -13.08 19.09 6.95
C ASP A 158 -14.26 18.13 7.17
N ASP A 159 -13.94 16.88 7.46
CA ASP A 159 -14.90 15.81 7.73
C ASP A 159 -14.46 14.95 8.93
N PRO A 160 -15.38 14.22 9.59
CA PRO A 160 -15.03 13.36 10.74
C PRO A 160 -13.98 12.29 10.41
N GLY A 161 -13.92 11.83 9.15
CA GLY A 161 -12.95 10.88 8.65
C GLY A 161 -11.55 11.46 8.43
N ALA A 162 -11.38 12.79 8.49
CA ALA A 162 -10.15 13.49 8.13
C ALA A 162 -9.60 12.98 6.79
N THR A 163 -10.45 13.09 5.78
CA THR A 163 -10.24 12.59 4.42
C THR A 163 -9.22 13.45 3.70
N LEU A 164 -8.28 12.79 3.04
CA LEU A 164 -7.25 13.37 2.19
C LEU A 164 -7.46 12.82 0.79
N ILE A 165 -7.51 13.69 -0.21
CA ILE A 165 -7.45 13.32 -1.62
C ILE A 165 -6.12 13.80 -2.19
N TYR A 166 -5.44 12.91 -2.87
CA TYR A 166 -4.19 13.18 -3.57
C TYR A 166 -4.47 13.19 -5.07
N VAL A 167 -3.99 14.21 -5.77
CA VAL A 167 -4.10 14.32 -7.24
C VAL A 167 -2.70 14.49 -7.83
N SER A 168 -2.24 13.53 -8.62
CA SER A 168 -0.94 13.59 -9.30
C SER A 168 -0.92 14.76 -10.30
N THR A 169 0.12 15.60 -10.24
CA THR A 169 0.25 16.74 -11.16
C THR A 169 0.57 16.32 -12.60
N GLU A 170 1.19 15.15 -12.76
CA GLU A 170 1.61 14.63 -14.07
C GLU A 170 0.51 13.81 -14.75
N THR A 171 -0.24 13.03 -13.97
CA THR A 171 -1.14 12.01 -14.54
C THR A 171 -2.62 12.26 -14.27
N GLY A 172 -2.95 13.19 -13.36
CA GLY A 172 -4.31 13.39 -12.86
C GLY A 172 -4.87 12.19 -12.09
N GLN A 173 -4.05 11.16 -11.80
CA GLN A 173 -4.49 10.04 -10.99
C GLN A 173 -4.83 10.50 -9.58
N MET A 174 -5.93 9.97 -9.04
CA MET A 174 -6.41 10.28 -7.71
C MET A 174 -6.20 9.10 -6.76
N GLY A 175 -5.79 9.40 -5.54
CA GLY A 175 -5.83 8.49 -4.40
C GLY A 175 -6.55 9.13 -3.22
N SER A 176 -7.10 8.31 -2.32
CA SER A 176 -7.69 8.79 -1.07
C SER A 176 -7.05 8.14 0.14
N SER A 177 -7.08 8.85 1.25
CA SER A 177 -6.69 8.36 2.57
C SER A 177 -7.59 8.98 3.62
N ASP A 178 -8.16 8.17 4.51
CA ASP A 178 -8.92 8.64 5.68
C ASP A 178 -8.25 8.14 6.96
N ARG A 179 -8.77 8.55 8.13
CA ARG A 179 -8.22 8.18 9.44
C ARG A 179 -8.09 6.66 9.63
N LEU A 180 -9.10 5.90 9.22
CA LEU A 180 -9.12 4.44 9.37
C LEU A 180 -8.19 3.76 8.35
N GLY A 181 -8.11 4.29 7.14
CA GLY A 181 -7.15 3.92 6.12
C GLY A 181 -5.71 4.14 6.58
N ARG A 182 -5.40 5.28 7.22
CA ARG A 182 -4.08 5.54 7.81
C ARG A 182 -3.75 4.58 8.95
N LEU A 183 -4.72 4.29 9.83
CA LEU A 183 -4.52 3.28 10.88
C LEU A 183 -4.24 1.89 10.29
N ARG A 184 -4.98 1.50 9.24
CA ARG A 184 -4.71 0.25 8.50
C ARG A 184 -3.33 0.26 7.86
N GLY A 185 -2.95 1.36 7.22
CA GLY A 185 -1.60 1.54 6.66
C GLY A 185 -0.52 1.40 7.71
N PHE A 186 -0.70 1.98 8.90
CA PHE A 186 0.20 1.80 10.03
C PHE A 186 0.30 0.34 10.48
N VAL A 187 -0.83 -0.33 10.69
CA VAL A 187 -0.86 -1.76 11.08
C VAL A 187 -0.18 -2.63 10.02
N ALA A 188 -0.49 -2.43 8.75
CA ALA A 188 0.16 -3.11 7.63
C ALA A 188 1.67 -2.83 7.59
N GLY A 189 2.07 -1.58 7.82
CA GLY A 189 3.46 -1.15 7.90
C GLY A 189 4.23 -1.85 9.03
N THR A 190 3.61 -2.05 10.19
CA THR A 190 4.21 -2.82 11.29
C THR A 190 4.36 -4.31 10.95
N HIS A 191 3.37 -4.91 10.26
CA HIS A 191 3.41 -6.32 9.85
C HIS A 191 4.51 -6.62 8.83
N THR A 192 4.73 -5.68 7.90
CA THR A 192 5.70 -5.79 6.79
C THR A 192 7.06 -5.16 7.11
N PHE A 193 7.25 -4.70 8.34
CA PHE A 193 8.49 -4.09 8.84
C PHE A 193 8.92 -2.83 8.05
N GLU A 194 7.97 -2.01 7.59
CA GLU A 194 8.31 -0.81 6.81
C GLU A 194 9.13 0.21 7.59
N PHE A 195 8.98 0.25 8.91
CA PHE A 195 9.76 1.09 9.80
C PHE A 195 11.26 0.79 9.78
N LEU A 196 11.71 -0.35 9.23
CA LEU A 196 13.12 -0.67 9.04
C LEU A 196 13.72 -0.07 7.75
N LYS A 197 12.89 0.32 6.77
CA LYS A 197 13.36 0.86 5.48
C LYS A 197 14.28 2.09 5.61
N PRO A 198 14.08 3.01 6.58
CA PRO A 198 15.02 4.13 6.77
C PRO A 198 16.36 3.70 7.38
N LEU A 199 16.40 2.58 8.11
CA LEU A 199 17.60 2.13 8.82
C LEU A 199 18.47 1.20 7.96
N MET A 200 17.88 0.49 7.00
CA MET A 200 18.59 -0.54 6.24
C MET A 200 17.95 -0.80 4.88
N SER A 201 18.78 -1.23 3.92
CA SER A 201 18.31 -1.52 2.56
C SER A 201 17.29 -2.67 2.53
N GLY A 202 16.38 -2.63 1.56
CA GLY A 202 15.40 -3.72 1.38
C GLY A 202 16.04 -5.10 1.16
N LYS A 203 17.24 -5.17 0.58
CA LYS A 203 18.01 -6.41 0.45
C LYS A 203 18.45 -6.95 1.81
N ALA A 204 18.93 -6.07 2.69
CA ALA A 204 19.34 -6.43 4.04
C ALA A 204 18.14 -6.93 4.86
N ILE A 205 17.00 -6.23 4.83
CA ILE A 205 15.77 -6.67 5.52
C ILE A 205 15.39 -8.08 5.08
N LYS A 206 15.35 -8.32 3.76
CA LYS A 206 15.03 -9.65 3.20
C LYS A 206 16.00 -10.72 3.66
N LEU A 207 17.30 -10.45 3.64
CA LEU A 207 18.31 -11.42 4.08
C LEU A 207 18.12 -11.82 5.55
N TRP A 208 17.93 -10.85 6.44
CA TRP A 208 17.68 -11.10 7.86
C TRP A 208 16.40 -11.91 8.08
N LEU A 209 15.31 -11.57 7.38
CA LEU A 209 14.06 -12.33 7.45
C LEU A 209 14.24 -13.79 7.00
N ILE A 210 15.02 -14.05 5.95
CA ILE A 210 15.33 -15.40 5.47
C ILE A 210 16.13 -16.16 6.53
N LEU A 211 17.19 -15.56 7.09
CA LEU A 211 18.00 -16.18 8.13
C LEU A 211 17.17 -16.52 9.37
N PHE A 212 16.36 -15.58 9.86
CA PHE A 212 15.44 -15.82 10.98
C PHE A 212 14.44 -16.94 10.66
N SER A 213 13.94 -17.00 9.43
CA SER A 213 13.02 -18.06 9.00
C SER A 213 13.69 -19.44 8.98
N ILE A 214 14.95 -19.53 8.52
CA ILE A 214 15.71 -20.79 8.53
C ILE A 214 15.95 -21.26 9.96
N VAL A 215 16.42 -20.37 10.83
CA VAL A 215 16.66 -20.68 12.25
C VAL A 215 15.36 -21.08 12.95
N GLY A 216 14.28 -20.32 12.75
CA GLY A 216 12.97 -20.62 13.31
C GLY A 216 12.41 -21.96 12.82
N THR A 217 12.60 -22.28 11.54
CA THR A 217 12.18 -23.58 10.97
C THR A 217 12.97 -24.72 11.59
N ALA A 218 14.30 -24.59 11.69
CA ALA A 218 15.14 -25.59 12.33
C ALA A 218 14.71 -25.81 13.79
N MET A 219 14.53 -24.73 14.57
CA MET A 219 14.05 -24.82 15.95
C MET A 219 12.68 -25.49 16.06
N SER A 220 11.77 -25.21 15.12
CA SER A 220 10.44 -25.84 15.10
C SER A 220 10.54 -27.34 14.82
N VAL A 221 11.35 -27.76 13.85
CA VAL A 221 11.61 -29.18 13.56
C VAL A 221 12.18 -29.90 14.79
N PHE A 222 13.16 -29.30 15.46
CA PHE A 222 13.71 -29.83 16.72
C PHE A 222 12.64 -29.91 17.82
N GLY A 223 11.77 -28.91 17.94
CA GLY A 223 10.65 -28.91 18.89
C GLY A 223 9.67 -30.05 18.63
N PHE A 224 9.23 -30.24 17.38
CA PHE A 224 8.35 -31.33 16.98
C PHE A 224 8.99 -32.70 17.21
N TRP A 225 10.29 -32.84 16.93
CA TRP A 225 11.05 -34.06 17.19
C TRP A 225 11.05 -34.42 18.68
N ILE A 226 11.29 -33.45 19.56
CA ILE A 226 11.25 -33.67 21.01
C ILE A 226 9.84 -34.04 21.47
N LEU A 227 8.80 -33.34 20.97
CA LEU A 227 7.40 -33.65 21.28
C LEU A 227 7.04 -35.07 20.85
N TRP A 228 7.49 -35.51 19.68
CA TRP A 228 7.29 -36.87 19.19
C TRP A 228 7.91 -37.93 20.11
N ILE A 229 9.15 -37.73 20.56
CA ILE A 229 9.81 -38.64 21.52
C ILE A 229 9.04 -38.69 22.84
N GLN A 230 8.63 -37.53 23.37
CA GLN A 230 7.87 -37.47 24.62
C GLN A 230 6.50 -38.13 24.49
N TRP A 231 5.82 -37.94 23.36
CA TRP A 231 4.53 -38.57 23.09
C TRP A 231 4.65 -40.10 23.00
N LYS A 232 5.66 -40.62 22.30
CA LYS A 232 5.98 -42.06 22.25
C LYS A 232 6.24 -42.62 23.66
N ASN A 233 7.06 -41.94 24.45
CA ASN A 233 7.38 -42.37 25.82
C ASN A 233 6.16 -42.29 26.76
N TRP A 234 5.24 -41.35 26.54
CA TRP A 234 3.98 -41.28 27.26
C TRP A 234 3.05 -42.45 26.89
N LEU A 235 2.92 -42.77 25.60
CA LEU A 235 2.14 -43.92 25.12
C LEU A 235 2.67 -45.25 25.70
N ALA A 236 3.99 -45.47 25.64
CA ALA A 236 4.63 -46.67 26.20
C ALA A 236 4.37 -46.82 27.71
N ARG A 237 4.45 -45.72 28.47
CA ARG A 237 4.13 -45.70 29.91
C ARG A 237 2.66 -45.98 30.18
N ARG A 238 1.74 -45.56 29.30
CA ARG A 238 0.30 -45.83 29.42
C ARG A 238 -0.01 -47.30 29.14
N ALA A 239 0.58 -47.89 28.10
CA ALA A 239 0.43 -49.30 27.76
C ALA A 239 0.96 -50.23 28.87
N GLY A 240 2.13 -49.93 29.44
CA GLY A 240 2.69 -50.70 30.56
C GLY A 240 1.86 -50.64 31.85
N ARG A 241 1.21 -49.51 32.14
CA ARG A 241 0.29 -49.39 33.29
C ARG A 241 -1.02 -50.17 33.10
N ALA A 242 -1.51 -50.28 31.87
CA ALA A 242 -2.70 -51.08 31.57
C ALA A 242 -2.44 -52.58 31.66
N ALA A 243 -1.23 -53.04 31.30
CA ALA A 243 -0.83 -54.44 31.38
C ALA A 243 -0.51 -54.92 32.80
N GLY A 244 -0.11 -54.03 33.71
CA GLY A 244 0.16 -54.36 35.12
C GLY A 244 -1.04 -54.25 36.07
N ALA A 245 -2.24 -53.97 35.55
CA ALA A 245 -3.48 -53.82 36.31
C ALA A 245 -4.48 -54.98 36.07
N ILE A 246 -4.04 -56.04 35.38
CA ILE A 246 -4.75 -57.31 35.16
C ILE A 246 -3.99 -58.38 35.95
#